data_AF-A0A1Y5EJR3-F1
#
_entry.id   AF-A0A1Y5EJR3-F1
#
_cell.length_a   1.000
_cell.length_b   1.000
_cell.length_c   1.000
_cell.angle_alpha   90.00
_cell.angle_beta   90.00
_cell.angle_gamma   90.00
#
_symmetry.space_group_name_H-M   'P 1'
#
loop_
_entity.id
_entity.type
_entity.pdbx_description
1 polymer ?
#
loop_
_entity_poly.entity_id
_entity_poly.type
_entity_poly.pdbx_seq_one_letter_code
_entity_poly.pdbx_strand_id
1 'polypeptide(L)'
;MAKKKIPLKKFTLLFISFLSCIPAVLVFVWFQIKINVFAQNEYTLSDVFVIMIILSLNILLAKRLANFLGLTIQSFIDAVSDISQRHHKIPLDKFNTLEFHQLASSFNSLSDQVEKQKRQLKRQQEHDKTLLLQRVADNLPGMIFQSKQTSSGSILTYFLSFGLEHIYANADKNQEQRVHELIDSFSLRDFPELLKTMRISAQTMQPYHFDIEVNNLKQETYWLSISGQPSLKNDEVHWDGVALDITQRKNHEKKMWQQAHIDAITQLNNRSSFNKTLSKLCSSETEKAFSLLFFDLDNFKHINDRYGHHIGDQVLISFSQQLIEAFSHLEMSFLARVGGDEFCVIARHKIELTKQAESLLTKLSLPLEVQGIKLYIQVSVGLANYPENGHSAESILHKADIAMYSSKDAGGHQLRQ
;
A
#
# COMPACT_ATOMS: atom_id res chain seq x y z
N MET A 1 8.02 -37.34 66.53
CA MET A 1 6.56 -37.36 66.78
C MET A 1 5.93 -36.05 66.33
N ALA A 2 5.39 -36.01 65.11
CA ALA A 2 4.75 -34.82 64.56
C ALA A 2 3.38 -34.60 65.21
N LYS A 3 3.27 -33.58 66.08
CA LYS A 3 1.97 -33.12 66.59
C LYS A 3 1.21 -32.50 65.41
N LYS A 4 0.29 -33.27 64.81
CA LYS A 4 -0.71 -32.77 63.84
C LYS A 4 -1.43 -31.59 64.49
N LYS A 5 -1.08 -30.36 64.10
CA LYS A 5 -1.84 -29.16 64.44
C LYS A 5 -3.18 -29.25 63.71
N ILE A 6 -4.25 -29.44 64.47
CA ILE A 6 -5.62 -29.36 63.96
C ILE A 6 -5.84 -27.88 63.58
N PRO A 7 -6.17 -27.56 62.31
CA PRO A 7 -6.33 -26.18 61.89
C PRO A 7 -7.50 -25.51 62.61
N LEU A 8 -7.35 -24.23 62.97
CA LEU A 8 -8.32 -23.42 63.73
C LEU A 8 -9.75 -23.47 63.13
N LYS A 9 -9.87 -23.62 61.81
CA LYS A 9 -11.13 -23.84 61.08
C LYS A 9 -11.89 -25.11 61.51
N LYS A 10 -11.21 -26.19 61.88
CA LYS A 10 -11.85 -27.38 62.44
C LYS A 10 -12.35 -27.12 63.85
N PHE A 11 -11.71 -26.23 64.60
CA PHE A 11 -12.13 -25.87 65.96
C PHE A 11 -13.39 -25.02 65.95
N THR A 12 -13.53 -24.04 65.04
CA THR A 12 -14.74 -23.20 64.91
C THR A 12 -15.93 -23.95 64.30
N LEU A 13 -15.72 -24.83 63.31
CA LEU A 13 -16.78 -25.72 62.84
C LEU A 13 -17.18 -26.73 63.92
N LEU A 14 -16.22 -27.28 64.68
CA LEU A 14 -16.54 -28.08 65.86
C LEU A 14 -17.29 -27.26 66.90
N PHE A 15 -16.96 -25.98 67.11
CA PHE A 15 -17.57 -25.13 68.13
C PHE A 15 -19.02 -24.75 67.77
N ILE A 16 -19.31 -24.52 66.49
CA ILE A 16 -20.68 -24.27 65.99
C ILE A 16 -21.49 -25.57 66.00
N SER A 17 -20.87 -26.70 65.62
CA SER A 17 -21.44 -28.05 65.81
C SER A 17 -21.63 -28.41 67.28
N PHE A 18 -20.77 -27.91 68.17
CA PHE A 18 -20.90 -28.09 69.62
C PHE A 18 -22.07 -27.25 70.11
N LEU A 19 -22.15 -25.96 69.73
CA LEU A 19 -23.23 -25.06 70.13
C LEU A 19 -24.61 -25.52 69.65
N SER A 20 -24.72 -26.14 68.47
CA SER A 20 -25.97 -26.75 68.01
C SER A 20 -26.33 -28.04 68.75
N CYS A 21 -25.36 -28.71 69.37
CA CYS A 21 -25.55 -29.92 70.19
C CYS A 21 -25.69 -29.65 71.69
N ILE A 22 -25.25 -28.48 72.20
CA ILE A 22 -25.44 -28.05 73.61
C ILE A 22 -26.87 -28.27 74.11
N PRO A 23 -27.95 -28.05 73.33
CA PRO A 23 -29.32 -28.25 73.80
C PRO A 23 -29.67 -29.70 74.00
N ALA A 24 -29.30 -30.55 73.03
CA ALA A 24 -29.52 -31.98 73.10
C ALA A 24 -28.70 -32.59 74.24
N VAL A 25 -27.47 -32.09 74.45
CA VAL A 25 -26.61 -32.50 75.56
C VAL A 25 -27.16 -32.02 76.91
N LEU A 26 -27.66 -30.79 77.03
CA LEU A 26 -28.25 -30.29 78.28
C LEU A 26 -29.58 -30.99 78.61
N VAL A 27 -30.44 -31.24 77.62
CA VAL A 27 -31.65 -32.04 77.79
C VAL A 27 -31.28 -33.47 78.18
N PHE A 28 -30.28 -34.08 77.53
CA PHE A 28 -29.82 -35.43 77.85
C PHE A 28 -29.17 -35.53 79.24
N VAL A 29 -28.35 -34.55 79.64
CA VAL A 29 -27.75 -34.47 80.97
C VAL A 29 -28.81 -34.25 82.05
N TRP A 30 -29.79 -33.37 81.81
CA TRP A 30 -30.91 -33.18 82.72
C TRP A 30 -31.77 -34.45 82.85
N PHE A 31 -32.01 -35.14 81.73
CA PHE A 31 -32.70 -36.44 81.70
C PHE A 31 -31.94 -37.51 82.49
N GLN A 32 -30.62 -37.59 82.32
CA GLN A 32 -29.74 -38.51 83.05
C GLN A 32 -29.68 -38.20 84.55
N ILE A 33 -29.63 -36.92 84.94
CA ILE A 33 -29.69 -36.52 86.35
C ILE A 33 -31.04 -36.92 86.95
N LYS A 34 -32.16 -36.70 86.24
CA LYS A 34 -33.48 -37.03 86.78
C LYS A 34 -33.69 -38.53 86.96
N ILE A 35 -33.23 -39.34 85.99
CA ILE A 35 -33.31 -40.80 86.06
C ILE A 35 -32.38 -41.38 87.14
N ASN A 36 -31.10 -40.97 87.18
CA ASN A 36 -30.12 -41.61 88.06
C ASN A 36 -30.11 -41.04 89.49
N VAL A 37 -30.46 -39.77 89.71
CA VAL A 37 -30.38 -39.14 91.03
C VAL A 37 -31.70 -39.20 91.79
N PHE A 38 -32.84 -39.13 91.10
CA PHE A 38 -34.15 -39.02 91.75
C PHE A 38 -35.03 -40.27 91.64
N ALA A 39 -34.68 -41.27 90.81
CA ALA A 39 -35.39 -42.56 90.66
C ALA A 39 -36.93 -42.43 90.54
N GLN A 40 -37.42 -41.36 89.89
CA GLN A 40 -38.84 -41.10 89.66
C GLN A 40 -39.18 -41.33 88.19
N ASN A 41 -40.14 -42.23 87.92
CA ASN A 41 -40.61 -42.57 86.56
C ASN A 41 -41.75 -41.68 86.05
N GLU A 42 -42.14 -40.63 86.80
CA GLU A 42 -43.21 -39.72 86.43
C GLU A 42 -42.67 -38.30 86.18
N TYR A 43 -43.09 -37.69 85.07
CA TYR A 43 -42.74 -36.32 84.71
C TYR A 43 -43.69 -35.34 85.39
N THR A 44 -43.15 -34.31 86.03
CA THR A 44 -43.93 -33.25 86.67
C THR A 44 -44.10 -32.07 85.72
N LEU A 45 -45.10 -31.22 85.99
CA LEU A 45 -45.34 -30.02 85.17
C LEU A 45 -44.12 -29.07 85.11
N SER A 46 -43.29 -29.06 86.16
CA SER A 46 -42.06 -28.26 86.23
C SER A 46 -40.98 -28.75 85.24
N ASP A 47 -40.94 -30.05 84.95
CA ASP A 47 -39.98 -30.64 84.01
C ASP A 47 -40.23 -30.17 82.58
N VAL A 48 -41.51 -30.17 82.19
CA VAL A 48 -41.95 -29.65 80.89
C VAL A 48 -41.57 -28.18 80.75
N PHE A 49 -41.67 -27.42 81.84
CA PHE A 49 -41.31 -26.00 81.86
C PHE A 49 -39.81 -25.78 81.62
N VAL A 50 -38.94 -26.59 82.22
CA VAL A 50 -37.49 -26.53 82.01
C VAL A 50 -37.12 -26.86 80.56
N ILE A 51 -37.71 -27.91 80.00
CA ILE A 51 -37.48 -28.30 78.59
C ILE A 51 -37.94 -27.18 77.64
N MET A 52 -39.09 -26.55 77.91
CA MET A 52 -39.60 -25.41 77.13
C MET A 52 -38.71 -24.17 77.22
N ILE A 53 -38.12 -23.89 78.39
CA ILE A 53 -37.13 -22.81 78.54
C ILE A 53 -35.87 -23.10 77.72
N ILE A 54 -35.36 -24.33 77.74
CA ILE A 54 -34.18 -24.71 76.95
C ILE A 54 -34.48 -24.61 75.45
N LEU A 55 -35.63 -25.11 74.99
CA LEU A 55 -36.04 -25.01 73.58
C LEU A 55 -36.22 -23.56 73.13
N SER A 56 -36.89 -22.73 73.93
CA SER A 56 -37.09 -21.31 73.60
C SER A 56 -35.79 -20.53 73.55
N LEU A 57 -34.86 -20.75 74.49
CA LEU A 57 -33.53 -20.14 74.48
C LEU A 57 -32.76 -20.50 73.21
N ASN A 58 -32.89 -21.75 72.75
CA ASN A 58 -32.23 -22.22 71.53
C ASN A 58 -32.82 -21.65 70.26
N ILE A 59 -34.14 -21.56 70.18
CA ILE A 59 -34.80 -20.86 69.08
C ILE A 59 -34.34 -19.41 69.04
N LEU A 60 -34.23 -18.75 70.20
CA LEU A 60 -33.74 -17.37 70.30
C LEU A 60 -32.28 -17.25 69.83
N LEU A 61 -31.42 -18.18 70.25
CA LEU A 61 -30.00 -18.20 69.89
C LEU A 61 -29.81 -18.47 68.39
N ALA A 62 -30.54 -19.45 67.85
CA ALA A 62 -30.53 -19.77 66.42
C ALA A 62 -31.03 -18.59 65.58
N LYS A 63 -32.12 -17.94 66.01
CA LYS A 63 -32.66 -16.74 65.34
C LYS A 63 -31.66 -15.58 65.39
N ARG A 64 -30.98 -15.38 66.52
CA ARG A 64 -29.95 -14.35 66.67
C ARG A 64 -28.73 -14.63 65.79
N LEU A 65 -28.31 -15.90 65.70
CA LEU A 65 -27.20 -16.33 64.84
C LEU A 65 -27.55 -16.17 63.36
N ALA A 66 -28.75 -16.59 62.95
CA ALA A 66 -29.25 -16.45 61.58
C ALA A 66 -29.36 -14.98 61.16
N ASN A 67 -29.86 -14.11 62.04
CA ASN A 67 -29.91 -12.67 61.78
C ASN A 67 -28.50 -12.07 61.67
N PHE A 68 -27.55 -12.49 62.52
CA PHE A 68 -26.17 -12.01 62.48
C PHE A 68 -25.45 -12.40 61.17
N LEU A 69 -25.56 -13.67 60.77
CA LEU A 69 -25.00 -14.16 59.51
C LEU A 69 -25.70 -13.54 58.30
N GLY A 70 -27.03 -13.42 58.33
CA GLY A 70 -27.83 -12.86 57.24
C GLY A 70 -27.47 -11.41 56.93
N LEU A 71 -27.41 -10.53 57.94
CA LEU A 71 -27.05 -9.12 57.76
C LEU A 71 -25.63 -8.93 57.21
N THR A 72 -24.69 -9.77 57.66
CA THR A 72 -23.27 -9.67 57.27
C THR A 72 -23.02 -10.23 55.87
N ILE A 73 -23.74 -11.29 55.49
CA ILE A 73 -23.68 -11.83 54.12
C ILE A 73 -24.35 -10.87 53.15
N GLN A 74 -25.49 -10.28 53.53
CA GLN A 74 -26.19 -9.32 52.69
C GLN A 74 -25.33 -8.08 52.44
N SER A 75 -24.64 -7.55 53.47
CA SER A 75 -23.73 -6.41 53.27
C SER A 75 -22.56 -6.73 52.33
N PHE A 76 -22.07 -7.98 52.33
CA PHE A 76 -21.06 -8.44 51.38
C PHE A 76 -21.61 -8.57 49.96
N ILE A 77 -22.81 -9.16 49.80
CA ILE A 77 -23.48 -9.29 48.49
C ILE A 77 -23.76 -7.90 47.91
N ASP A 78 -24.29 -6.98 48.72
CA ASP A 78 -24.58 -5.61 48.31
C ASP A 78 -23.29 -4.88 47.90
N ALA A 79 -22.20 -5.04 48.66
CA ALA A 79 -20.90 -4.45 48.31
C ALA A 79 -20.30 -5.02 47.01
N VAL A 80 -20.47 -6.32 46.74
CA VAL A 80 -20.02 -6.95 45.48
C VAL A 80 -20.92 -6.55 44.30
N SER A 81 -22.23 -6.41 44.52
CA SER A 81 -23.17 -5.93 43.50
C SER A 81 -22.90 -4.47 43.12
N ASP A 82 -22.52 -3.62 44.08
CA ASP A 82 -22.13 -2.22 43.83
C ASP A 82 -20.87 -2.10 42.95
N ILE A 83 -19.97 -3.10 43.03
CA ILE A 83 -18.74 -3.18 42.22
C ILE A 83 -19.04 -3.48 40.76
N SER A 84 -20.07 -4.29 40.49
CA SER A 84 -20.52 -4.58 39.12
C SER A 84 -20.99 -3.33 38.38
N GLN A 85 -21.37 -2.26 39.09
CA GLN A 85 -22.00 -1.10 38.47
C GLN A 85 -21.11 0.15 38.49
N ARG A 86 -20.34 0.44 39.56
CA ARG A 86 -19.60 1.72 39.66
C ARG A 86 -18.27 1.72 40.43
N HIS A 87 -17.96 0.74 41.28
CA HIS A 87 -16.76 0.79 42.14
C HIS A 87 -15.78 -0.36 41.85
N HIS A 88 -14.47 -0.10 41.86
CA HIS A 88 -13.44 -1.12 41.55
C HIS A 88 -12.91 -1.85 42.80
N LYS A 89 -13.36 -1.44 44.00
CA LYS A 89 -12.87 -1.95 45.30
C LYS A 89 -14.00 -2.11 46.30
N ILE A 90 -13.93 -3.15 47.11
CA ILE A 90 -14.78 -3.41 48.27
C ILE A 90 -14.34 -2.46 49.40
N PRO A 91 -15.22 -1.59 49.93
CA PRO A 91 -14.93 -0.77 51.10
C PRO A 91 -14.77 -1.63 52.35
N LEU A 92 -13.59 -1.55 52.99
CA LEU A 92 -13.22 -2.43 54.11
C LEU A 92 -13.98 -2.11 55.40
N ASP A 93 -14.39 -0.86 55.58
CA ASP A 93 -15.13 -0.30 56.71
C ASP A 93 -16.57 -0.83 56.85
N LYS A 94 -17.10 -1.52 55.83
CA LYS A 94 -18.44 -2.13 55.87
C LYS A 94 -18.49 -3.51 56.54
N PHE A 95 -17.35 -4.06 56.97
CA PHE A 95 -17.28 -5.37 57.59
C PHE A 95 -16.92 -5.25 59.07
N ASN A 96 -17.55 -6.04 59.93
CA ASN A 96 -17.32 -5.99 61.38
C ASN A 96 -16.45 -7.15 61.91
N THR A 97 -15.99 -8.04 61.03
CA THR A 97 -15.27 -9.27 61.37
C THR A 97 -13.95 -9.38 60.62
N LEU A 98 -12.92 -9.89 61.29
CA LEU A 98 -11.55 -9.97 60.75
C LEU A 98 -11.47 -10.81 59.47
N GLU A 99 -12.25 -11.88 59.39
CA GLU A 99 -12.27 -12.82 58.27
C GLU A 99 -12.81 -12.17 56.99
N PHE A 100 -13.84 -11.33 57.10
CA PHE A 100 -14.43 -10.65 55.95
C PHE A 100 -13.57 -9.47 55.48
N HIS A 101 -12.87 -8.78 56.40
CA HIS A 101 -11.83 -7.81 56.01
C HIS A 101 -10.70 -8.47 55.21
N GLN A 102 -10.25 -9.66 55.62
CA GLN A 102 -9.23 -10.42 54.87
C GLN A 102 -9.72 -10.87 53.49
N LEU A 103 -10.99 -11.25 53.37
CA LEU A 103 -11.58 -11.61 52.08
C LEU A 103 -11.70 -10.39 51.16
N ALA A 104 -12.19 -9.26 51.69
CA ALA A 104 -12.32 -8.02 50.95
C ALA A 104 -10.96 -7.46 50.51
N SER A 105 -9.92 -7.54 51.35
CA SER A 105 -8.57 -7.12 50.98
C SER A 105 -7.93 -8.04 49.93
N SER A 106 -8.16 -9.36 50.03
CA SER A 106 -7.71 -10.33 49.03
C SER A 106 -8.38 -10.08 47.67
N PHE A 107 -9.70 -9.82 47.68
CA PHE A 107 -10.44 -9.46 46.48
C PHE A 107 -9.94 -8.15 45.85
N ASN A 108 -9.73 -7.11 46.67
CA ASN A 108 -9.18 -5.83 46.20
C ASN A 108 -7.79 -6.00 45.59
N SER A 109 -6.92 -6.82 46.21
CA SER A 109 -5.59 -7.11 45.68
C SER A 109 -5.64 -7.86 44.35
N LEU A 110 -6.55 -8.83 44.20
CA LEU A 110 -6.75 -9.56 42.94
C LEU A 110 -7.30 -8.64 41.84
N SER A 111 -8.24 -7.75 42.17
CA SER A 111 -8.75 -6.71 41.26
C SER A 111 -7.63 -5.81 40.76
N ASP A 112 -6.78 -5.30 41.67
CA ASP A 112 -5.60 -4.50 41.33
C ASP A 112 -4.61 -5.26 40.42
N GLN A 113 -4.39 -6.55 40.67
CA GLN A 113 -3.56 -7.41 39.83
C GLN A 113 -4.14 -7.59 38.43
N VAL A 114 -5.44 -7.88 38.31
CA VAL A 114 -6.13 -8.04 37.03
C VAL A 114 -6.09 -6.74 36.23
N GLU A 115 -6.32 -5.60 36.87
CA GLU A 115 -6.26 -4.30 36.21
C GLU A 115 -4.84 -3.98 35.71
N LYS A 116 -3.82 -4.29 36.51
CA LYS A 116 -2.42 -4.14 36.11
C LYS A 116 -2.06 -5.04 34.93
N GLN A 117 -2.48 -6.30 34.94
CA GLN A 117 -2.28 -7.23 33.81
C GLN A 117 -2.98 -6.73 32.55
N LYS A 118 -4.22 -6.25 32.65
CA LYS A 118 -4.97 -5.69 31.51
C LYS A 118 -4.25 -4.49 30.89
N ARG A 119 -3.72 -3.58 31.73
CA ARG A 119 -2.92 -2.43 31.27
C ARG A 119 -1.61 -2.87 30.59
N GLN A 120 -0.92 -3.87 31.13
CA GLN A 120 0.31 -4.42 30.52
C GLN A 120 0.02 -5.09 29.18
N LEU A 121 -1.01 -5.93 29.10
CA LEU A 121 -1.40 -6.60 27.87
C LEU A 121 -1.75 -5.60 26.76
N LYS A 122 -2.49 -4.53 27.09
CA LYS A 122 -2.82 -3.47 26.14
C LYS A 122 -1.57 -2.78 25.58
N ARG A 123 -0.62 -2.42 26.46
CA ARG A 123 0.67 -1.83 26.03
C ARG A 123 1.48 -2.79 25.16
N GLN A 124 1.49 -4.07 25.50
CA GLN A 124 2.18 -5.09 24.72
C GLN A 124 1.54 -5.26 23.34
N GLN A 125 0.21 -5.32 23.25
CA GLN A 125 -0.52 -5.37 21.98
C GLN A 125 -0.27 -4.13 21.10
N GLU A 126 -0.23 -2.93 21.69
CA GLU A 126 0.09 -1.69 20.96
C GLU A 126 1.53 -1.72 20.42
N HIS A 127 2.48 -2.19 21.23
CA HIS A 127 3.88 -2.35 20.83
C HIS A 127 4.05 -3.39 19.71
N ASP A 128 3.46 -4.57 19.86
CA ASP A 128 3.52 -5.65 18.87
C ASP A 128 2.88 -5.24 17.53
N LYS A 129 1.75 -4.51 17.58
CA LYS A 129 1.10 -3.95 16.38
C LYS A 129 2.02 -2.96 15.65
N THR A 130 2.74 -2.13 16.40
CA THR A 130 3.66 -1.14 15.84
C THR A 130 4.84 -1.81 15.14
N LEU A 131 5.45 -2.82 15.78
CA LEU A 131 6.53 -3.62 15.20
C LEU A 131 6.08 -4.42 13.98
N LEU A 132 4.84 -4.92 13.96
CA LEU A 132 4.29 -5.60 12.79
C LEU A 132 4.15 -4.65 11.60
N LEU A 133 3.59 -3.45 11.81
CA LEU A 133 3.45 -2.45 10.76
C LEU A 133 4.81 -2.05 10.18
N GLN A 134 5.82 -1.88 11.03
CA GLN A 134 7.18 -1.57 10.60
C GLN A 134 7.78 -2.70 9.75
N ARG A 135 7.69 -3.96 10.19
CA ARG A 135 8.17 -5.11 9.39
C ARG A 135 7.46 -5.26 8.05
N VAL A 136 6.15 -4.97 7.98
CA VAL A 136 5.42 -4.99 6.71
C VAL A 136 5.90 -3.87 5.79
N ALA A 137 6.13 -2.67 6.34
CA ALA A 137 6.69 -1.56 5.59
C ALA A 137 8.11 -1.85 5.06
N ASP A 138 8.99 -2.40 5.89
CA ASP A 138 10.40 -2.68 5.53
C ASP A 138 10.54 -3.71 4.40
N ASN A 139 9.54 -4.60 4.24
CA ASN A 139 9.52 -5.61 3.18
C ASN A 139 8.81 -5.14 1.90
N LEU A 140 8.19 -3.96 1.91
CA LEU A 140 7.57 -3.39 0.72
C LEU A 140 8.60 -2.52 -0.01
N PRO A 141 8.74 -2.64 -1.36
CA PRO A 141 9.53 -1.72 -2.18
C PRO A 141 8.79 -0.38 -2.35
N GLY A 142 8.29 0.18 -1.25
CA GLY A 142 7.33 1.25 -1.24
C GLY A 142 7.07 1.79 0.16
N MET A 143 6.22 2.80 0.23
CA MET A 143 5.81 3.48 1.45
C MET A 143 4.35 3.20 1.74
N ILE A 144 4.05 2.87 2.99
CA ILE A 144 2.69 2.93 3.53
C ILE A 144 2.41 4.36 4.01
N PHE A 145 1.23 4.88 3.67
CA PHE A 145 0.76 6.16 4.16
C PHE A 145 -0.66 6.06 4.72
N GLN A 146 -0.98 6.95 5.65
CA GLN A 146 -2.36 7.20 6.06
C GLN A 146 -2.69 8.68 5.94
N SER A 147 -3.82 8.94 5.29
CA SER A 147 -4.34 10.28 5.07
C SER A 147 -5.79 10.37 5.48
N LYS A 148 -6.28 11.57 5.75
CA LYS A 148 -7.69 11.83 6.02
C LYS A 148 -8.16 13.10 5.35
N GLN A 149 -9.46 13.16 5.04
CA GLN A 149 -10.11 14.38 4.60
C GLN A 149 -10.57 15.15 5.83
N THR A 150 -10.11 16.39 5.96
CA THR A 150 -10.59 17.32 6.99
C THR A 150 -11.98 17.84 6.63
N SER A 151 -12.68 18.41 7.61
CA SER A 151 -13.96 19.10 7.40
C SER A 151 -13.89 20.26 6.39
N SER A 152 -12.71 20.87 6.20
CA SER A 152 -12.46 21.88 5.17
C SER A 152 -12.31 21.31 3.75
N GLY A 153 -12.33 19.98 3.60
CA GLY A 153 -12.08 19.28 2.33
C GLY A 153 -10.60 19.16 1.97
N SER A 154 -9.69 19.58 2.86
CA SER A 154 -8.24 19.40 2.69
C SER A 154 -7.85 17.96 3.00
N ILE A 155 -6.80 17.47 2.35
CA ILE A 155 -6.27 16.13 2.58
C ILE A 155 -5.04 16.27 3.48
N LEU A 156 -5.07 15.61 4.63
CA LEU A 156 -3.98 15.60 5.60
C LEU A 156 -3.39 14.20 5.69
N THR A 157 -2.11 14.07 5.36
CA THR A 157 -1.33 12.85 5.61
C THR A 157 -0.71 12.92 7.00
N TYR A 158 -1.00 11.94 7.86
CA TYR A 158 -0.59 11.95 9.26
C TYR A 158 0.33 10.78 9.64
N PHE A 159 0.56 9.85 8.71
CA PHE A 159 1.50 8.75 8.89
C PHE A 159 2.16 8.41 7.56
N LEU A 160 3.49 8.30 7.57
CA LEU A 160 4.33 7.77 6.50
C LEU A 160 5.31 6.75 7.08
N SER A 161 5.37 5.54 6.52
CA SER A 161 6.42 4.57 6.85
C SER A 161 7.78 4.96 6.27
N PHE A 162 8.88 4.38 6.74
CA PHE A 162 10.27 4.65 6.28
C PHE A 162 10.62 4.11 4.88
N GLY A 163 9.65 3.59 4.12
CA GLY A 163 9.89 3.22 2.72
C GLY A 163 10.35 4.41 1.87
N LEU A 164 10.91 4.15 0.68
CA LEU A 164 11.23 5.15 -0.35
C LEU A 164 12.06 6.37 0.12
N GLU A 165 12.89 6.23 1.16
CA GLU A 165 13.78 7.28 1.65
C GLU A 165 14.75 7.80 0.57
N HIS A 166 15.10 6.97 -0.42
CA HIS A 166 15.92 7.40 -1.56
C HIS A 166 15.25 8.48 -2.44
N ILE A 167 13.94 8.69 -2.29
CA ILE A 167 13.14 9.62 -3.11
C ILE A 167 12.82 10.92 -2.35
N TYR A 168 12.30 10.87 -1.12
CA TYR A 168 11.69 12.07 -0.52
C TYR A 168 12.10 12.40 0.92
N ALA A 169 12.93 11.60 1.62
CA ALA A 169 13.37 11.99 2.97
C ALA A 169 14.58 11.22 3.49
N ASN A 170 15.34 11.87 4.38
CA ASN A 170 16.34 11.25 5.23
C ASN A 170 15.66 10.63 6.48
N ALA A 171 16.15 9.47 6.95
CA ALA A 171 15.59 8.73 8.09
C ALA A 171 15.47 9.55 9.40
N ASP A 172 16.25 10.62 9.56
CA ASP A 172 16.33 11.44 10.77
C ASP A 172 15.18 12.45 10.94
N LYS A 173 14.29 12.61 9.96
CA LYS A 173 13.23 13.63 9.96
C LYS A 173 11.96 13.18 10.68
N ASN A 174 11.28 14.12 11.34
CA ASN A 174 9.99 13.83 11.96
C ASN A 174 8.88 13.65 10.89
N GLN A 175 7.72 13.09 11.28
CA GLN A 175 6.63 12.76 10.35
C GLN A 175 6.15 13.97 9.53
N GLU A 176 6.01 15.14 10.16
CA GLU A 176 5.53 16.36 9.50
C GLU A 176 6.50 16.85 8.41
N GLN A 177 7.80 16.87 8.72
CA GLN A 177 8.86 17.22 7.77
C GLN A 177 8.89 16.25 6.58
N ARG A 178 8.72 14.95 6.83
CA ARG A 178 8.70 13.92 5.78
C ARG A 178 7.50 14.09 4.84
N VAL A 179 6.33 14.47 5.37
CA VAL A 179 5.14 14.76 4.56
C VAL A 179 5.35 16.00 3.69
N HIS A 180 5.93 17.07 4.24
CA HIS A 180 6.23 18.27 3.46
C HIS A 180 7.17 17.99 2.29
N GLU A 181 8.27 17.26 2.52
CA GLU A 181 9.23 16.93 1.45
C GLU A 181 8.65 16.02 0.37
N LEU A 182 7.80 15.07 0.76
CA LEU A 182 7.08 14.25 -0.20
C LEU A 182 6.19 15.11 -1.10
N ILE A 183 5.43 16.05 -0.51
CA ILE A 183 4.55 16.94 -1.29
C ILE A 183 5.38 17.83 -2.21
N ASP A 184 6.51 18.36 -1.74
CA ASP A 184 7.40 19.21 -2.53
C ASP A 184 8.09 18.45 -3.68
N SER A 185 8.26 17.13 -3.55
CA SER A 185 8.81 16.27 -4.61
C SER A 185 7.85 16.06 -5.79
N PHE A 186 6.56 16.31 -5.60
CA PHE A 186 5.54 16.06 -6.62
C PHE A 186 5.55 17.13 -7.70
N SER A 187 5.39 16.68 -8.96
CA SER A 187 5.21 17.59 -10.09
C SER A 187 4.00 18.52 -9.87
N LEU A 188 4.22 19.83 -10.05
CA LEU A 188 3.16 20.85 -9.99
C LEU A 188 2.00 20.58 -10.96
N ARG A 189 2.26 19.82 -12.03
CA ARG A 189 1.25 19.44 -13.03
C ARG A 189 0.34 18.32 -12.54
N ASP A 190 0.90 17.31 -11.89
CA ASP A 190 0.20 16.05 -11.61
C ASP A 190 -0.39 16.00 -10.20
N PHE A 191 0.19 16.76 -9.26
CA PHE A 191 -0.31 16.82 -7.89
C PHE A 191 -1.78 17.27 -7.77
N PRO A 192 -2.27 18.28 -8.51
CA PRO A 192 -3.68 18.65 -8.51
C PRO A 192 -4.62 17.51 -8.96
N GLU A 193 -4.20 16.69 -9.94
CA GLU A 193 -5.00 15.56 -10.42
C GLU A 193 -5.01 14.40 -9.41
N LEU A 194 -3.91 14.17 -8.69
CA LEU A 194 -3.90 13.25 -7.55
C LEU A 194 -4.93 13.68 -6.49
N LEU A 195 -4.91 14.95 -6.08
CA LEU A 195 -5.87 15.48 -5.08
C LEU A 195 -7.31 15.36 -5.55
N LYS A 196 -7.58 15.61 -6.84
CA LYS A 196 -8.90 15.42 -7.45
C LYS A 196 -9.33 13.96 -7.41
N THR A 197 -8.45 13.03 -7.73
CA THR A 197 -8.71 11.58 -7.67
C THR A 197 -9.05 11.14 -6.24
N MET A 198 -8.31 11.64 -5.25
CA MET A 198 -8.61 11.40 -3.83
C MET A 198 -9.97 11.97 -3.41
N ARG A 199 -10.34 13.16 -3.88
CA ARG A 199 -11.68 13.74 -3.61
C ARG A 199 -12.81 12.91 -4.21
N ILE A 200 -12.64 12.40 -5.44
CA ILE A 200 -13.62 11.48 -6.06
C ILE A 200 -13.72 10.19 -5.24
N SER A 201 -12.59 9.65 -4.77
CA SER A 201 -12.57 8.50 -3.86
C SER A 201 -13.34 8.78 -2.57
N ALA A 202 -13.21 9.98 -1.99
CA ALA A 202 -13.96 10.35 -0.79
C ALA A 202 -15.47 10.37 -1.00
N GLN A 203 -15.92 10.87 -2.15
CA GLN A 203 -17.34 10.97 -2.49
C GLN A 203 -17.96 9.62 -2.86
N THR A 204 -17.18 8.77 -3.54
CA THR A 204 -17.66 7.48 -4.08
C THR A 204 -17.38 6.29 -3.16
N MET A 205 -16.54 6.49 -2.13
CA MET A 205 -16.00 5.43 -1.28
C MET A 205 -15.33 4.29 -2.04
N GLN A 206 -14.82 4.57 -3.25
CA GLN A 206 -14.06 3.63 -4.06
C GLN A 206 -12.54 3.84 -3.90
N PRO A 207 -11.72 2.78 -3.99
CA PRO A 207 -10.27 2.92 -3.98
C PRO A 207 -9.81 3.81 -5.13
N TYR A 208 -8.74 4.55 -4.90
CA TYR A 208 -8.06 5.30 -5.96
C TYR A 208 -6.70 4.68 -6.29
N HIS A 209 -6.28 4.94 -7.52
CA HIS A 209 -4.96 4.61 -8.03
C HIS A 209 -4.48 5.74 -8.92
N PHE A 210 -3.23 6.15 -8.78
CA PHE A 210 -2.64 7.22 -9.56
C PHE A 210 -1.13 7.02 -9.68
N ASP A 211 -0.62 7.03 -10.92
CA ASP A 211 0.80 7.04 -11.21
C ASP A 211 1.27 8.50 -11.36
N ILE A 212 2.30 8.90 -10.63
CA ILE A 212 2.85 10.26 -10.64
C ILE A 212 4.37 10.25 -10.82
N GLU A 213 4.86 11.21 -11.60
CA GLU A 213 6.28 11.50 -11.73
C GLU A 213 6.73 12.47 -10.63
N VAL A 214 7.83 12.13 -9.95
CA VAL A 214 8.36 12.86 -8.82
C VAL A 214 9.86 13.07 -8.99
N ASN A 215 10.38 14.17 -8.46
CA ASN A 215 11.82 14.43 -8.46
C ASN A 215 12.34 14.39 -7.02
N ASN A 216 13.41 13.63 -6.80
CA ASN A 216 14.05 13.62 -5.49
C ASN A 216 14.83 14.93 -5.24
N LEU A 217 15.40 15.07 -4.04
CA LEU A 217 16.21 16.24 -3.65
C LEU A 217 17.44 16.48 -4.55
N LYS A 218 17.89 15.46 -5.29
CA LYS A 218 19.01 15.54 -6.25
C LYS A 218 18.54 15.83 -7.69
N GLN A 219 17.26 16.13 -7.91
CA GLN A 219 16.64 16.31 -9.22
C GLN A 219 16.68 15.05 -10.11
N GLU A 220 16.77 13.86 -9.49
CA GLU A 220 16.58 12.60 -10.19
C GLU A 220 15.10 12.25 -10.24
N THR A 221 14.65 11.77 -11.40
CA THR A 221 13.24 11.50 -11.68
C THR A 221 12.86 10.06 -11.33
N TYR A 222 11.76 9.91 -10.61
CA TYR A 222 11.16 8.64 -10.21
C TYR A 222 9.67 8.60 -10.56
N TRP A 223 9.14 7.40 -10.70
CA TRP A 223 7.71 7.16 -10.87
C TRP A 223 7.14 6.45 -9.65
N LEU A 224 6.12 7.05 -9.04
CA LEU A 224 5.40 6.48 -7.92
C LEU A 224 4.01 6.03 -8.35
N SER A 225 3.64 4.82 -7.94
CA SER A 225 2.28 4.31 -8.06
C SER A 225 1.58 4.39 -6.72
N ILE A 226 0.65 5.32 -6.58
CA ILE A 226 -0.03 5.64 -5.32
C ILE A 226 -1.43 5.03 -5.36
N SER A 227 -1.71 4.16 -4.40
CA SER A 227 -3.04 3.55 -4.24
C SER A 227 -3.53 3.75 -2.81
N GLY A 228 -4.82 4.07 -2.65
CA GLY A 228 -5.42 4.29 -1.33
C GLY A 228 -6.82 3.73 -1.22
N GLN A 229 -7.08 3.02 -0.13
CA GLN A 229 -8.39 2.45 0.19
C GLN A 229 -9.14 3.36 1.15
N PRO A 230 -10.30 3.92 0.78
CA PRO A 230 -11.09 4.76 1.69
C PRO A 230 -11.80 3.92 2.76
N SER A 231 -11.93 4.51 3.94
CA SER A 231 -12.70 4.00 5.08
C SER A 231 -13.33 5.16 5.84
N LEU A 232 -14.52 4.95 6.41
CA LEU A 232 -15.19 5.97 7.23
C LEU A 232 -14.83 5.74 8.71
N LYS A 233 -14.28 6.76 9.38
CA LYS A 233 -13.97 6.75 10.81
C LYS A 233 -14.40 8.08 11.42
N ASN A 234 -15.28 8.05 12.43
CA ASN A 234 -15.77 9.25 13.12
C ASN A 234 -16.32 10.34 12.15
N ASP A 235 -17.10 9.93 11.15
CA ASP A 235 -17.63 10.80 10.07
C ASP A 235 -16.56 11.50 9.20
N GLU A 236 -15.28 11.13 9.33
CA GLU A 236 -14.20 11.54 8.44
C GLU A 236 -13.82 10.40 7.49
N VAL A 237 -13.47 10.73 6.25
CA VAL A 237 -12.91 9.77 5.29
C VAL A 237 -11.41 9.65 5.55
N HIS A 238 -10.96 8.42 5.78
CA HIS A 238 -9.56 8.04 5.92
C HIS A 238 -9.13 7.16 4.75
N TRP A 239 -7.89 7.33 4.29
CA TRP A 239 -7.24 6.43 3.35
C TRP A 239 -6.10 5.70 4.02
N ASP A 240 -6.13 4.38 3.90
CA ASP A 240 -4.99 3.52 4.16
C ASP A 240 -4.39 3.15 2.79
N GLY A 241 -3.14 3.53 2.54
CA GLY A 241 -2.57 3.48 1.19
C GLY A 241 -1.11 3.10 1.12
N VAL A 242 -0.68 2.81 -0.10
CA VAL A 242 0.68 2.39 -0.46
C VAL A 242 1.13 3.19 -1.69
N ALA A 243 2.37 3.67 -1.64
CA ALA A 243 3.09 4.25 -2.75
C ALA A 243 4.24 3.31 -3.13
N LEU A 244 4.31 2.83 -4.36
CA LEU A 244 5.36 1.93 -4.85
C LEU A 244 6.27 2.65 -5.84
N ASP A 245 7.58 2.42 -5.77
CA ASP A 245 8.50 2.84 -6.83
C ASP A 245 8.34 1.94 -8.06
N ILE A 246 7.80 2.50 -9.14
CA ILE A 246 7.60 1.81 -10.42
C ILE A 246 8.56 2.33 -11.50
N THR A 247 9.62 3.03 -11.12
CA THR A 247 10.58 3.66 -12.05
C THR A 247 11.23 2.64 -12.96
N GLN A 248 11.72 1.51 -12.42
CA GLN A 248 12.33 0.45 -13.22
C GLN A 248 11.33 -0.13 -14.24
N ARG A 249 10.08 -0.34 -13.80
CA ARG A 249 9.02 -0.85 -14.67
C ARG A 249 8.73 0.12 -15.82
N LYS A 250 8.47 1.41 -15.53
CA LYS A 250 8.23 2.45 -16.55
C LYS A 250 9.42 2.59 -17.50
N ASN A 251 10.65 2.53 -16.98
CA ASN A 251 11.86 2.58 -17.81
C ASN A 251 12.00 1.36 -18.73
N HIS A 252 11.67 0.16 -18.25
CA HIS A 252 11.63 -1.04 -19.09
C HIS A 252 10.53 -0.95 -20.15
N GLU A 253 9.32 -0.53 -19.79
CA GLU A 253 8.22 -0.32 -20.73
C GLU A 253 8.60 0.69 -21.82
N LYS A 254 9.23 1.82 -21.44
CA LYS A 254 9.73 2.83 -22.39
C LYS A 254 10.83 2.26 -23.29
N LYS A 255 11.80 1.53 -22.75
CA LYS A 255 12.88 0.89 -23.53
C LYS A 255 12.32 -0.14 -24.51
N MET A 256 11.40 -0.99 -24.06
CA MET A 256 10.72 -1.97 -24.93
C MET A 256 9.95 -1.27 -26.04
N TRP A 257 9.23 -0.19 -25.72
CA TRP A 257 8.54 0.61 -26.73
C TRP A 257 9.52 1.19 -27.74
N GLN A 258 10.63 1.79 -27.29
CA GLN A 258 11.67 2.34 -28.17
C GLN A 258 12.26 1.25 -29.07
N GLN A 259 12.62 0.08 -28.53
CA GLN A 259 13.15 -1.03 -29.31
C GLN A 259 12.14 -1.55 -30.36
N ALA A 260 10.85 -1.54 -30.03
CA ALA A 260 9.80 -1.96 -30.94
C ALA A 260 9.54 -0.94 -32.07
N HIS A 261 9.86 0.34 -31.88
CA HIS A 261 9.43 1.42 -32.79
C HIS A 261 10.54 2.26 -33.42
N ILE A 262 11.74 2.31 -32.83
CA ILE A 262 12.84 3.22 -33.18
C ILE A 262 14.08 2.41 -33.58
N ASP A 263 14.81 2.88 -34.60
CA ASP A 263 16.09 2.33 -35.01
C ASP A 263 17.18 2.74 -34.01
N ALA A 264 17.92 1.76 -33.49
CA ALA A 264 18.86 1.97 -32.39
C ALA A 264 20.05 2.88 -32.75
N ILE A 265 20.41 2.95 -34.04
CA ILE A 265 21.57 3.71 -34.52
C ILE A 265 21.15 5.14 -34.86
N THR A 266 20.13 5.29 -35.70
CA THR A 266 19.75 6.59 -36.26
C THR A 266 18.69 7.34 -35.44
N GLN A 267 18.05 6.67 -34.47
CA GLN A 267 16.94 7.21 -33.69
C GLN A 267 15.71 7.63 -34.53
N LEU A 268 15.66 7.24 -35.80
CA LEU A 268 14.48 7.35 -36.65
C LEU A 268 13.48 6.22 -36.34
N ASN A 269 12.27 6.30 -36.90
CA ASN A 269 11.36 5.16 -36.84
C ASN A 269 11.99 3.94 -37.51
N ASN A 270 11.76 2.75 -36.95
CA ASN A 270 12.24 1.51 -37.54
C ASN A 270 11.28 0.98 -38.63
N ARG A 271 11.67 -0.12 -39.27
CA ARG A 271 10.86 -0.84 -40.27
C ARG A 271 9.44 -1.19 -39.80
N SER A 272 9.30 -1.62 -38.54
CA SER A 272 8.00 -2.02 -37.98
C SER A 272 7.05 -0.82 -37.91
N SER A 273 7.53 0.30 -37.35
CA SER A 273 6.79 1.56 -37.31
C SER A 273 6.45 2.07 -38.70
N PHE A 274 7.39 2.01 -39.64
CA PHE A 274 7.16 2.41 -41.04
C PHE A 274 6.04 1.61 -41.69
N ASN A 275 6.11 0.27 -41.67
CA ASN A 275 5.11 -0.59 -42.27
C ASN A 275 3.72 -0.36 -41.67
N LYS A 276 3.65 -0.20 -40.33
CA LYS A 276 2.41 0.08 -39.61
C LYS A 276 1.81 1.43 -40.02
N THR A 277 2.64 2.48 -40.09
CA THR A 277 2.20 3.81 -40.51
C THR A 277 1.73 3.82 -41.95
N LEU A 278 2.51 3.25 -42.87
CA LEU A 278 2.16 3.18 -44.30
C LEU A 278 0.85 2.43 -44.52
N SER A 279 0.69 1.26 -43.88
CA SER A 279 -0.56 0.48 -43.94
C SER A 279 -1.75 1.29 -43.43
N LYS A 280 -1.59 1.97 -42.28
CA LYS A 280 -2.64 2.82 -41.72
C LYS A 280 -3.04 3.96 -42.65
N LEU A 281 -2.07 4.58 -43.33
CA LEU A 281 -2.35 5.66 -44.29
C LEU A 281 -3.11 5.17 -45.52
N CYS A 282 -2.76 3.99 -46.05
CA CYS A 282 -3.47 3.40 -47.19
C CYS A 282 -4.86 2.84 -46.83
N SER A 283 -5.10 2.44 -45.57
CA SER A 283 -6.41 1.92 -45.13
C SER A 283 -7.38 3.00 -44.63
N SER A 284 -6.99 4.27 -44.59
CA SER A 284 -7.83 5.36 -44.11
C SER A 284 -8.97 5.66 -45.09
N GLU A 285 -10.22 5.62 -44.62
CA GLU A 285 -11.41 6.03 -45.41
C GLU A 285 -11.36 7.50 -45.85
N THR A 286 -10.63 8.34 -45.11
CA THR A 286 -10.26 9.67 -45.60
C THR A 286 -9.04 9.52 -46.51
N GLU A 287 -9.26 9.30 -47.80
CA GLU A 287 -8.20 9.23 -48.82
C GLU A 287 -7.45 10.57 -48.88
N LYS A 288 -6.37 10.70 -48.12
CA LYS A 288 -5.50 11.88 -48.18
C LYS A 288 -4.25 11.51 -48.95
N ALA A 289 -4.02 12.21 -50.07
CA ALA A 289 -2.82 12.02 -50.88
C ALA A 289 -1.56 12.25 -50.04
N PHE A 290 -0.57 11.39 -50.25
CA PHE A 290 0.76 11.50 -49.66
C PHE A 290 1.80 11.02 -50.67
N SER A 291 3.06 11.35 -50.41
CA SER A 291 4.20 10.92 -51.21
C SER A 291 5.17 10.15 -50.33
N LEU A 292 5.75 9.09 -50.88
CA LEU A 292 6.78 8.26 -50.27
C LEU A 292 8.07 8.48 -51.05
N LEU A 293 9.12 8.88 -50.35
CA LEU A 293 10.50 8.80 -50.81
C LEU A 293 11.17 7.57 -50.22
N PHE A 294 11.86 6.80 -51.07
CA PHE A 294 12.71 5.69 -50.69
C PHE A 294 14.15 6.04 -51.05
N PHE A 295 15.04 6.06 -50.07
CA PHE A 295 16.44 6.41 -50.20
C PHE A 295 17.30 5.17 -49.96
N ASP A 296 18.41 5.08 -50.69
CA ASP A 296 19.46 4.10 -50.47
C ASP A 296 20.82 4.78 -50.60
N LEU A 297 21.72 4.54 -49.63
CA LEU A 297 23.08 5.07 -49.67
C LEU A 297 23.96 4.22 -50.61
N ASP A 298 24.28 4.77 -51.77
CA ASP A 298 25.05 4.07 -52.79
C ASP A 298 26.43 3.63 -52.25
N ASN A 299 26.80 2.38 -52.49
CA ASN A 299 28.07 1.79 -52.07
C ASN A 299 28.36 1.87 -50.56
N PHE A 300 27.34 1.96 -49.69
CA PHE A 300 27.54 2.02 -48.24
C PHE A 300 28.35 0.84 -47.69
N LYS A 301 28.20 -0.35 -48.27
CA LYS A 301 29.03 -1.52 -47.93
C LYS A 301 30.53 -1.24 -48.11
N HIS A 302 30.94 -0.53 -49.16
CA HIS A 302 32.35 -0.17 -49.35
C HIS A 302 32.87 0.77 -48.25
N ILE A 303 32.02 1.64 -47.70
CA ILE A 303 32.38 2.49 -46.57
C ILE A 303 32.65 1.62 -45.34
N ASN A 304 31.75 0.67 -45.04
CA ASN A 304 31.94 -0.29 -43.95
C ASN A 304 33.21 -1.14 -44.12
N ASP A 305 33.42 -1.68 -45.31
CA ASP A 305 34.56 -2.55 -45.59
C ASP A 305 35.90 -1.80 -45.51
N ARG A 306 35.91 -0.51 -45.88
CA ARG A 306 37.13 0.32 -45.90
C ARG A 306 37.44 1.00 -44.57
N TYR A 307 36.43 1.50 -43.87
CA TYR A 307 36.58 2.35 -42.69
C TYR A 307 36.04 1.71 -41.40
N GLY A 308 35.42 0.54 -41.49
CA GLY A 308 34.82 -0.19 -40.39
C GLY A 308 33.38 0.24 -40.09
N HIS A 309 32.62 -0.65 -39.47
CA HIS A 309 31.21 -0.44 -39.12
C HIS A 309 30.97 0.80 -38.26
N HIS A 310 31.90 1.15 -37.38
CA HIS A 310 31.79 2.37 -36.57
C HIS A 310 31.67 3.64 -37.45
N ILE A 311 32.45 3.73 -38.53
CA ILE A 311 32.35 4.87 -39.46
C ILE A 311 31.07 4.80 -40.29
N GLY A 312 30.65 3.61 -40.69
CA GLY A 312 29.34 3.43 -41.34
C GLY A 312 28.18 3.88 -40.46
N ASP A 313 28.18 3.53 -39.17
CA ASP A 313 27.16 3.97 -38.21
C ASP A 313 27.12 5.50 -38.10
N GLN A 314 28.27 6.17 -38.10
CA GLN A 314 28.32 7.63 -38.08
C GLN A 314 27.81 8.25 -39.39
N VAL A 315 28.06 7.63 -40.55
CA VAL A 315 27.47 8.06 -41.82
C VAL A 315 25.94 7.94 -41.77
N LEU A 316 25.40 6.84 -41.25
CA LEU A 316 23.96 6.63 -41.09
C LEU A 316 23.34 7.68 -40.14
N ILE A 317 24.01 7.96 -39.01
CA ILE A 317 23.59 9.00 -38.07
C ILE A 317 23.59 10.37 -38.75
N SER A 318 24.67 10.74 -39.43
CA SER A 318 24.77 12.04 -40.09
C SER A 318 23.73 12.20 -41.21
N PHE A 319 23.52 11.17 -42.03
CA PHE A 319 22.48 11.17 -43.04
C PHE A 319 21.08 11.29 -42.43
N SER A 320 20.81 10.58 -41.33
CA SER A 320 19.53 10.68 -40.62
C SER A 320 19.25 12.09 -40.10
N GLN A 321 20.27 12.81 -39.63
CA GLN A 321 20.15 14.21 -39.20
C GLN A 321 19.80 15.12 -40.37
N GLN A 322 20.43 14.93 -41.53
CA GLN A 322 20.08 15.69 -42.74
C GLN A 322 18.66 15.42 -43.21
N LEU A 323 18.17 14.18 -43.10
CA LEU A 323 16.76 13.86 -43.37
C LEU A 323 15.84 14.63 -42.40
N ILE A 324 16.13 14.60 -41.09
CA ILE A 324 15.34 15.33 -40.08
C ILE A 324 15.29 16.82 -40.41
N GLU A 325 16.44 17.45 -40.69
CA GLU A 325 16.50 18.87 -41.05
C GLU A 325 15.71 19.18 -42.33
N ALA A 326 15.82 18.32 -43.35
CA ALA A 326 15.16 18.53 -44.64
C ALA A 326 13.64 18.32 -44.59
N PHE A 327 13.14 17.41 -43.76
CA PHE A 327 11.75 16.94 -43.87
C PHE A 327 10.89 17.11 -42.62
N SER A 328 11.45 17.30 -41.42
CA SER A 328 10.67 17.29 -40.16
C SER A 328 9.60 18.38 -40.06
N HIS A 329 9.76 19.49 -40.77
CA HIS A 329 8.83 20.61 -40.80
C HIS A 329 7.62 20.38 -41.73
N LEU A 330 7.65 19.35 -42.57
CA LEU A 330 6.59 19.06 -43.53
C LEU A 330 5.34 18.48 -42.83
N GLU A 331 4.17 18.76 -43.40
CA GLU A 331 2.91 18.20 -42.89
C GLU A 331 2.92 16.67 -43.00
N MET A 332 2.60 15.99 -41.89
CA MET A 332 2.59 14.52 -41.80
C MET A 332 3.96 13.87 -42.08
N SER A 333 5.05 14.59 -41.80
CA SER A 333 6.38 14.04 -41.98
C SER A 333 6.62 12.81 -41.09
N PHE A 334 6.96 11.69 -41.70
CA PHE A 334 7.31 10.45 -41.03
C PHE A 334 8.60 9.89 -41.65
N LEU A 335 9.68 9.91 -40.87
CA LEU A 335 11.01 9.48 -41.29
C LEU A 335 11.35 8.14 -40.64
N ALA A 336 11.87 7.21 -41.43
CA ALA A 336 12.24 5.89 -40.97
C ALA A 336 13.53 5.38 -41.61
N ARG A 337 14.24 4.51 -40.89
CA ARG A 337 15.26 3.61 -41.45
C ARG A 337 14.67 2.21 -41.50
N VAL A 338 14.56 1.65 -42.70
CA VAL A 338 13.86 0.38 -42.94
C VAL A 338 14.80 -0.83 -42.92
N GLY A 339 16.09 -0.62 -43.15
CA GLY A 339 17.12 -1.64 -42.98
C GLY A 339 18.45 -1.18 -43.60
N GLY A 340 19.59 -1.68 -43.13
CA GLY A 340 20.89 -1.40 -43.76
C GLY A 340 21.14 0.10 -43.99
N ASP A 341 21.24 0.47 -45.25
CA ASP A 341 21.43 1.78 -45.86
C ASP A 341 20.13 2.42 -46.40
N GLU A 342 18.98 1.78 -46.18
CA GLU A 342 17.68 2.18 -46.72
C GLU A 342 16.88 3.05 -45.74
N PHE A 343 16.41 4.19 -46.26
CA PHE A 343 15.59 5.14 -45.51
C PHE A 343 14.30 5.46 -46.26
N CYS A 344 13.26 5.83 -45.53
CA CYS A 344 11.98 6.23 -46.09
C CYS A 344 11.49 7.52 -45.46
N VAL A 345 10.86 8.36 -46.28
CA VAL A 345 10.17 9.58 -45.83
C VAL A 345 8.77 9.58 -46.42
N ILE A 346 7.77 9.69 -45.55
CA ILE A 346 6.37 9.92 -45.94
C ILE A 346 6.03 11.35 -45.56
N ALA A 347 5.44 12.11 -46.48
CA ALA A 347 4.90 13.43 -46.18
C ALA A 347 3.74 13.76 -47.13
N ARG A 348 3.00 14.82 -46.79
CA ARG A 348 2.06 15.44 -47.74
C ARG A 348 2.76 16.45 -48.63
N HIS A 349 2.03 16.89 -49.67
CA HIS A 349 2.47 17.93 -50.62
C HIS A 349 3.67 17.50 -51.47
N LYS A 350 3.39 16.69 -52.50
CA LYS A 350 4.35 16.15 -53.48
C LYS A 350 5.41 17.16 -53.94
N ILE A 351 4.99 18.37 -54.30
CA ILE A 351 5.89 19.40 -54.87
C ILE A 351 6.95 19.83 -53.84
N GLU A 352 6.53 20.08 -52.60
CA GLU A 352 7.44 20.50 -51.53
C GLU A 352 8.40 19.37 -51.16
N LEU A 353 7.88 18.14 -51.03
CA LEU A 353 8.70 16.96 -50.75
C LEU A 353 9.76 16.72 -51.84
N THR A 354 9.38 16.82 -53.11
CA THR A 354 10.30 16.67 -54.26
C THR A 354 11.39 17.74 -54.23
N LYS A 355 11.02 19.00 -54.02
CA LYS A 355 11.97 20.11 -53.93
C LYS A 355 12.96 19.94 -52.77
N GLN A 356 12.50 19.45 -51.62
CA GLN A 356 13.37 19.18 -50.48
C GLN A 356 14.31 18.01 -50.75
N ALA A 357 13.85 16.97 -51.45
CA ALA A 357 14.72 15.85 -51.86
C ALA A 357 15.82 16.28 -52.82
N GLU A 358 15.51 17.09 -53.83
CA GLU A 358 16.49 17.66 -54.76
C GLU A 358 17.48 18.60 -54.06
N SER A 359 17.00 19.42 -53.11
CA SER A 359 17.85 20.28 -52.29
C SER A 359 18.80 19.45 -51.41
N LEU A 360 18.30 18.37 -50.81
CA LEU A 360 19.10 17.44 -50.02
C LEU A 360 20.18 16.77 -50.88
N LEU A 361 19.84 16.25 -52.06
CA LEU A 361 20.82 15.68 -53.00
C LEU A 361 21.91 16.69 -53.38
N THR A 362 21.53 17.95 -53.58
CA THR A 362 22.49 19.03 -53.85
C THR A 362 23.44 19.24 -52.67
N LYS A 363 22.94 19.23 -51.43
CA LYS A 363 23.76 19.34 -50.21
C LYS A 363 24.70 18.15 -50.05
N LEU A 364 24.24 16.95 -50.36
CA LEU A 364 25.00 15.71 -50.27
C LEU A 364 26.12 15.59 -51.31
N SER A 365 26.15 16.48 -52.31
CA SER A 365 27.30 16.63 -53.21
C SER A 365 28.55 17.17 -52.49
N LEU A 366 28.40 17.73 -51.28
CA LEU A 366 29.52 18.13 -50.43
C LEU A 366 29.95 16.95 -49.52
N PRO A 367 31.24 16.85 -49.18
CA PRO A 367 31.71 15.75 -48.34
C PRO A 367 31.15 15.84 -46.92
N LEU A 368 30.69 14.71 -46.41
CA LEU A 368 30.40 14.49 -45.00
C LEU A 368 31.71 14.40 -44.20
N GLU A 369 31.83 15.19 -43.16
CA GLU A 369 32.95 15.10 -42.23
C GLU A 369 32.58 14.22 -41.04
N VAL A 370 33.17 13.03 -40.97
CA VAL A 370 32.93 12.04 -39.92
C VAL A 370 34.25 11.73 -39.24
N GLN A 371 34.39 12.13 -37.96
CA GLN A 371 35.61 11.92 -37.17
C GLN A 371 36.89 12.40 -37.88
N GLY A 372 36.82 13.54 -38.60
CA GLY A 372 37.94 14.11 -39.35
C GLY A 372 38.21 13.46 -40.71
N ILE A 373 37.40 12.49 -41.14
CA ILE A 373 37.44 11.89 -42.48
C ILE A 373 36.39 12.58 -43.35
N LYS A 374 36.80 13.06 -44.52
CA LYS A 374 35.88 13.58 -45.55
C LYS A 374 35.41 12.43 -46.43
N LEU A 375 34.12 12.12 -46.35
CA LEU A 375 33.46 11.05 -47.10
C LEU A 375 32.50 11.66 -48.12
N TYR A 376 32.63 11.28 -49.38
CA TYR A 376 31.65 11.61 -50.41
C TYR A 376 30.65 10.47 -50.46
N ILE A 377 29.40 10.76 -50.12
CA ILE A 377 28.31 9.79 -50.20
C ILE A 377 27.40 10.16 -51.37
N GLN A 378 26.86 9.13 -52.02
CA GLN A 378 25.86 9.27 -53.06
C GLN A 378 24.58 8.59 -52.59
N VAL A 379 23.44 9.13 -53.01
CA VAL A 379 22.14 8.61 -52.56
C VAL A 379 21.20 8.47 -53.75
N SER A 380 20.71 7.26 -53.95
CA SER A 380 19.67 6.97 -54.94
C SER A 380 18.30 7.13 -54.30
N VAL A 381 17.41 7.87 -54.95
CA VAL A 381 16.08 8.21 -54.39
C VAL A 381 14.98 7.86 -55.36
N GLY A 382 13.97 7.14 -54.87
CA GLY A 382 12.73 6.82 -55.57
C GLY A 382 11.53 7.53 -54.95
N LEU A 383 10.63 8.06 -55.77
CA LEU A 383 9.42 8.75 -55.36
C LEU A 383 8.19 7.98 -55.84
N ALA A 384 7.25 7.71 -54.94
CA ALA A 384 5.92 7.23 -55.30
C ALA A 384 4.84 8.09 -54.63
N ASN A 385 3.75 8.34 -55.34
CA ASN A 385 2.63 9.14 -54.87
C ASN A 385 1.41 8.24 -54.66
N TYR A 386 0.79 8.34 -53.49
CA TYR A 386 -0.50 7.74 -53.23
C TYR A 386 -1.60 8.76 -53.54
N PRO A 387 -2.66 8.38 -54.30
CA PRO A 387 -2.94 7.04 -54.83
C PRO A 387 -2.40 6.77 -56.26
N GLU A 388 -1.76 7.74 -56.92
CA GLU A 388 -1.35 7.66 -58.34
C GLU A 388 -0.51 6.42 -58.69
N ASN A 389 0.36 5.98 -57.78
CA ASN A 389 1.29 4.88 -57.96
C ASN A 389 0.83 3.59 -57.25
N GLY A 390 -0.38 3.55 -56.70
CA GLY A 390 -0.94 2.35 -56.08
C GLY A 390 -1.94 2.65 -54.96
N HIS A 391 -2.78 1.65 -54.66
CA HIS A 391 -3.84 1.74 -53.65
C HIS A 391 -3.56 0.90 -52.38
N SER A 392 -2.37 0.31 -52.28
CA SER A 392 -1.95 -0.47 -51.11
C SER A 392 -0.54 -0.09 -50.67
N ALA A 393 -0.22 -0.31 -49.39
CA ALA A 393 1.10 -0.09 -48.84
C ALA A 393 2.18 -0.86 -49.63
N GLU A 394 1.91 -2.11 -50.00
CA GLU A 394 2.81 -2.93 -50.81
C GLU A 394 3.04 -2.32 -52.20
N SER A 395 1.97 -1.91 -52.89
CA SER A 395 2.10 -1.30 -54.23
C SER A 395 2.88 0.02 -54.22
N ILE A 396 2.64 0.90 -53.24
CA ILE A 396 3.34 2.18 -53.13
C ILE A 396 4.82 1.97 -52.80
N LEU A 397 5.11 1.08 -51.85
CA LEU A 397 6.48 0.75 -51.48
C LEU A 397 7.24 0.16 -52.66
N HIS A 398 6.64 -0.80 -53.38
CA HIS A 398 7.24 -1.43 -54.54
C HIS A 398 7.51 -0.43 -55.67
N LYS A 399 6.62 0.54 -55.90
CA LYS A 399 6.87 1.59 -56.91
C LYS A 399 8.01 2.53 -56.52
N ALA A 400 8.08 2.93 -55.25
CA ALA A 400 9.19 3.76 -54.78
C ALA A 400 10.53 3.02 -54.88
N ASP A 401 10.55 1.72 -54.57
CA ASP A 401 11.72 0.85 -54.71
C ASP A 401 12.18 0.72 -56.17
N ILE A 402 11.25 0.46 -57.12
CA ILE A 402 11.57 0.44 -58.56
C ILE A 402 12.17 1.78 -59.02
N ALA A 403 11.60 2.91 -58.58
CA ALA A 403 12.09 4.23 -58.93
C ALA A 403 13.51 4.46 -58.38
N MET A 404 13.77 4.06 -57.14
CA MET A 404 15.09 4.14 -56.50
C MET A 404 16.11 3.25 -57.22
N TYR A 405 15.74 2.03 -57.60
CA TYR A 405 16.62 1.15 -58.38
C TYR A 405 16.92 1.73 -59.77
N SER A 406 15.93 2.35 -60.42
CA SER A 406 16.15 3.07 -61.68
C SER A 406 17.13 4.25 -61.53
N SER A 407 17.15 4.89 -60.36
CA SER A 407 18.12 5.94 -60.04
C SER A 407 19.54 5.37 -60.00
N LYS A 408 19.73 4.21 -59.34
CA LYS A 408 21.02 3.49 -59.30
C LYS A 408 21.51 3.11 -60.70
N ASP A 409 20.66 2.50 -61.52
CA ASP A 409 21.02 2.07 -62.88
C ASP A 409 21.44 3.23 -63.78
N ALA A 410 20.94 4.44 -63.51
CA ALA A 410 21.26 5.64 -64.25
C ALA A 410 22.41 6.47 -63.64
N GLY A 411 23.24 5.86 -62.78
CA GLY A 411 24.46 6.45 -62.24
C GLY A 411 24.38 6.90 -60.78
N GLY A 412 23.25 6.69 -60.11
CA GLY A 412 23.03 7.06 -58.71
C GLY A 412 22.92 8.57 -58.47
N HIS A 413 22.89 8.97 -57.20
CA HIS A 413 22.83 10.38 -56.76
C HIS A 413 21.75 11.25 -57.41
N GLN A 414 20.55 10.70 -57.61
CA GLN A 414 19.44 11.41 -58.23
C GLN A 414 18.09 10.91 -57.72
N LEU A 415 17.06 11.73 -57.94
CA LEU A 415 15.66 11.38 -57.70
C LEU A 415 15.03 10.83 -58.98
N ARG A 416 14.28 9.74 -58.86
CA ARG A 416 13.37 9.24 -59.91
C ARG A 416 11.99 8.95 -59.36
N GLN A 417 10.97 8.97 -60.23
CA GLN A 417 9.57 8.71 -59.90
C GLN A 417 9.03 7.54 -60.71
#